data_AF-A0AAE2BH88-F1
#
_entry.id   AF-A0AAE2BH88-F1
#
_cell.length_a   1.000
_cell.length_b   1.000
_cell.length_c   1.000
_cell.angle_alpha   90.00
_cell.angle_beta   90.00
_cell.angle_gamma   90.00
#
_symmetry.space_group_name_H-M   'P 1'
#
loop_
_entity.id
_entity.type
_entity.pdbx_description
1 polymer ?
#
loop_
_entity_poly.entity_id
_entity_poly.type
_entity_poly.pdbx_seq_one_letter_code
_entity_poly.pdbx_strand_id
1 'polypeptide(L)'
;MASGQLIAVIPFVVLLLAIHQTKAHEPVPQPPKVVEKAVDVVVEGTVYCQSCKHYGTWTVEGAKPIQAATISVICKDHRNRVSYYKACETDKNGYFYAELKGFKMGHSFLDHPLHSCKVKLVSSPLQMCNHLTNVNYGLYGSTSL
;
A
#
# COMPACT_ATOMS: atom_id res chain seq x y z
N MET A 1 -11.24 61.52 -80.34
CA MET A 1 -11.68 60.79 -79.13
C MET A 1 -10.60 59.75 -78.84
N ALA A 2 -9.68 60.07 -77.94
CA ALA A 2 -8.48 59.30 -77.58
C ALA A 2 -8.50 59.14 -76.06
N SER A 3 -8.40 57.91 -75.55
CA SER A 3 -7.16 57.27 -75.05
C SER A 3 -6.72 57.78 -73.68
N GLY A 4 -6.52 56.84 -72.75
CA GLY A 4 -5.78 57.09 -71.51
C GLY A 4 -6.30 56.27 -70.32
N GLN A 5 -5.62 55.17 -70.02
CA GLN A 5 -5.82 54.35 -68.83
C GLN A 5 -5.37 55.05 -67.55
N LEU A 6 -5.96 54.69 -66.40
CA LEU A 6 -5.31 54.81 -65.10
C LEU A 6 -5.64 53.56 -64.27
N ILE A 7 -4.62 52.70 -64.15
CA ILE A 7 -4.55 51.52 -63.31
C ILE A 7 -4.50 51.99 -61.85
N ALA A 8 -5.48 51.62 -61.02
CA ALA A 8 -5.42 51.77 -59.58
C ALA A 8 -5.26 50.40 -58.93
N VAL A 9 -4.17 50.28 -58.17
CA VAL A 9 -3.60 49.08 -57.58
C VAL A 9 -4.13 48.96 -56.14
N ILE A 10 -4.89 47.89 -55.84
CA ILE A 10 -4.87 47.04 -54.61
C ILE A 10 -5.13 47.78 -53.26
N PRO A 11 -6.04 47.30 -52.35
CA PRO A 11 -5.76 46.01 -51.71
C PRO A 11 -6.95 45.15 -51.27
N PHE A 12 -6.93 43.90 -51.75
CA PHE A 12 -6.86 42.60 -51.05
C PHE A 12 -7.14 42.47 -49.52
N VAL A 13 -7.77 43.44 -48.84
CA VAL A 13 -7.96 43.43 -47.38
C VAL A 13 -9.27 42.74 -46.96
N VAL A 14 -10.18 42.46 -47.89
CA VAL A 14 -11.52 41.97 -47.53
C VAL A 14 -11.59 40.43 -47.40
N LEU A 15 -10.51 39.70 -47.73
CA LEU A 15 -10.48 38.24 -47.70
C LEU A 15 -9.71 37.65 -46.51
N LEU A 16 -9.82 38.26 -45.31
CA LEU A 16 -9.22 37.72 -44.08
C LEU A 16 -10.23 37.47 -42.94
N LEU A 17 -11.53 37.68 -43.14
CA LEU A 17 -12.54 37.54 -42.07
C LEU A 17 -13.22 36.16 -41.97
N ALA A 18 -12.75 35.15 -42.69
CA ALA A 18 -13.38 33.81 -42.69
C ALA A 18 -12.50 32.70 -42.10
N ILE A 19 -11.57 33.01 -41.20
CA ILE A 19 -10.81 31.99 -40.47
C ILE A 19 -11.03 32.14 -38.97
N HIS A 20 -11.39 31.01 -38.34
CA HIS A 20 -11.50 30.74 -36.90
C HIS A 20 -12.86 31.00 -36.24
N GLN A 21 -13.83 30.12 -36.53
CA GLN A 21 -14.75 29.65 -35.49
C GLN A 21 -14.37 28.21 -35.10
N THR A 22 -13.12 27.99 -34.68
CA THR A 22 -12.83 26.84 -33.83
C THR A 22 -13.28 27.23 -32.44
N LYS A 23 -14.49 26.82 -32.07
CA LYS A 23 -14.91 26.83 -30.67
C LYS A 23 -13.87 25.99 -29.93
N ALA A 24 -12.96 26.65 -29.23
CA ALA A 24 -11.99 25.99 -28.38
C ALA A 24 -12.80 25.14 -27.41
N HIS A 25 -12.74 23.82 -27.58
CA HIS A 25 -13.18 22.91 -26.54
C HIS A 25 -12.14 23.09 -25.44
N GLU A 26 -12.44 23.96 -24.46
CA GLU A 26 -11.64 24.05 -23.25
C GLU A 26 -11.48 22.61 -22.73
N PRO A 27 -10.25 22.13 -22.53
CA PRO A 27 -10.05 20.87 -21.86
C PRO A 27 -10.67 21.02 -20.47
N VAL A 28 -11.78 20.32 -20.22
CA VAL A 28 -12.36 20.21 -18.89
C VAL A 28 -11.22 19.82 -17.95
N PRO A 29 -10.92 20.61 -16.91
CA PRO A 29 -9.93 20.23 -15.91
C PRO A 29 -10.34 18.88 -15.34
N GLN A 30 -9.65 17.82 -15.74
CA GLN A 30 -9.83 16.53 -15.11
C GLN A 30 -9.45 16.72 -13.64
N PRO A 31 -10.31 16.34 -12.68
CA PRO A 31 -9.92 16.37 -11.28
C PRO A 31 -8.60 15.60 -11.15
N PRO A 32 -7.63 16.08 -10.34
CA PRO A 32 -6.34 15.45 -10.24
C PRO A 32 -6.57 13.97 -9.99
N LYS A 33 -6.07 13.12 -10.90
CA LYS A 33 -5.99 11.68 -10.64
C LYS A 33 -5.21 11.58 -9.34
N VAL A 34 -5.88 11.27 -8.24
CA VAL A 34 -5.23 11.05 -6.95
C VAL A 34 -4.31 9.88 -7.20
N VAL A 35 -3.03 10.17 -7.42
CA VAL A 35 -1.99 9.16 -7.51
C VAL A 35 -1.95 8.57 -6.12
N GLU A 36 -2.62 7.43 -5.99
CA GLU A 36 -2.65 6.65 -4.76
C GLU A 36 -1.20 6.40 -4.38
N LYS A 37 -0.73 7.07 -3.34
CA LYS A 37 0.67 7.07 -2.95
C LYS A 37 0.99 5.65 -2.47
N ALA A 38 1.68 4.88 -3.31
CA ALA A 38 2.19 3.58 -2.90
C ALA A 38 3.12 3.79 -1.71
N VAL A 39 2.80 3.18 -0.57
CA VAL A 39 3.63 3.22 0.62
C VAL A 39 4.30 1.87 0.74
N ASP A 40 5.62 1.87 0.67
CA ASP A 40 6.43 0.69 0.93
C ASP A 40 6.45 0.44 2.43
N VAL A 41 5.61 -0.49 2.88
CA VAL A 41 5.51 -0.90 4.28
C VAL A 41 6.10 -2.30 4.39
N VAL A 42 6.93 -2.48 5.41
CA VAL A 42 7.56 -3.75 5.74
C VAL A 42 7.22 -4.06 7.19
N VAL A 43 6.92 -5.32 7.45
CA VAL A 43 6.78 -5.85 8.80
C VAL A 43 7.78 -6.97 8.97
N GLU A 44 8.60 -6.89 10.01
CA GLU A 44 9.58 -7.91 10.33
C GLU A 44 9.43 -8.40 11.77
N GLY A 45 10.02 -9.56 12.06
CA GLY A 45 10.01 -10.13 13.40
C GLY A 45 10.54 -11.55 13.45
N THR A 46 10.60 -12.11 14.64
CA THR A 46 11.10 -13.48 14.87
C THR A 46 10.09 -14.29 15.68
N VAL A 47 9.83 -15.52 15.24
CA VAL A 47 8.95 -16.47 15.90
C VAL A 47 9.78 -17.46 16.71
N TYR A 48 9.41 -17.61 17.97
CA TYR A 48 10.08 -18.50 18.92
C TYR A 48 9.12 -19.55 19.48
N CYS A 49 9.69 -20.73 19.74
CA CYS A 49 9.14 -21.74 20.61
C CYS A 49 9.53 -21.41 22.05
N GLN A 50 8.54 -21.06 22.88
CA GLN A 50 8.76 -20.80 24.30
C GLN A 50 9.21 -22.09 25.02
N SER A 51 10.18 -21.96 25.94
CA SER A 51 10.60 -23.07 26.79
C SER A 51 9.44 -23.53 27.68
N CYS A 52 9.22 -24.85 27.78
CA CYS A 52 8.19 -25.43 28.65
C CYS A 52 8.37 -25.07 30.13
N LYS A 53 9.60 -24.70 30.56
CA LYS A 53 9.87 -24.21 31.91
C LYS A 53 9.16 -22.90 32.23
N HIS A 54 8.80 -22.13 31.20
CA HIS A 54 8.20 -20.81 31.30
C HIS A 54 6.76 -20.79 30.75
N TYR A 55 6.14 -21.95 30.60
CA TYR A 55 4.76 -22.05 30.12
C TYR A 55 3.81 -21.17 30.96
N GLY A 56 2.95 -20.40 30.30
CA GLY A 56 1.99 -19.50 30.95
C GLY A 56 2.59 -18.17 31.43
N THR A 57 3.88 -17.93 31.20
CA THR A 57 4.55 -16.67 31.55
C THR A 57 4.83 -15.82 30.31
N TRP A 58 5.25 -14.57 30.52
CA TRP A 58 5.59 -13.64 29.44
C TRP A 58 7.07 -13.70 29.01
N THR A 59 7.89 -14.59 29.59
CA THR A 59 9.32 -14.64 29.25
C THR A 59 9.59 -15.46 27.99
N VAL A 60 10.61 -15.02 27.24
CA VAL A 60 11.19 -15.72 26.09
C VAL A 60 12.59 -16.28 26.41
N GLU A 61 12.95 -16.35 27.69
CA GLU A 61 14.21 -16.94 28.13
C GLU A 61 14.31 -18.42 27.72
N GLY A 62 15.45 -18.78 27.13
CA GLY A 62 15.69 -20.13 26.61
C GLY A 62 14.79 -20.55 25.44
N ALA A 63 14.02 -19.61 24.85
CA ALA A 63 13.18 -19.88 23.69
C ALA A 63 14.03 -20.14 22.44
N LYS A 64 13.52 -20.98 21.53
CA LYS A 64 14.24 -21.40 20.31
C LYS A 64 13.53 -20.89 19.07
N PRO A 65 14.24 -20.38 18.05
CA PRO A 65 13.57 -19.93 16.83
C PRO A 65 12.87 -21.09 16.10
N ILE A 66 11.77 -20.80 15.42
CA ILE A 66 11.02 -21.79 14.65
C ILE A 66 11.17 -21.49 13.16
N GLN A 67 11.81 -22.37 12.41
CA GLN A 67 11.81 -22.32 10.95
C GLN A 67 10.45 -22.71 10.37
N ALA A 68 10.04 -22.07 9.28
CA ALA A 68 8.80 -22.35 8.55
C ALA A 68 7.52 -22.24 9.42
N ALA A 69 7.56 -21.44 10.49
CA ALA A 69 6.36 -21.03 11.18
C ALA A 69 5.56 -20.07 10.29
N THR A 70 4.26 -20.31 10.18
CA THR A 70 3.37 -19.46 9.40
C THR A 70 2.84 -18.33 10.28
N ILE A 71 3.00 -17.10 9.80
CA ILE A 71 2.40 -15.90 10.40
C ILE A 71 1.48 -15.23 9.39
N SER A 72 0.57 -14.40 9.88
CA SER A 72 -0.25 -13.53 9.05
C SER A 72 -0.15 -12.08 9.50
N VAL A 73 0.10 -11.18 8.57
CA VAL A 73 -0.11 -9.74 8.73
C VAL A 73 -1.52 -9.42 8.27
N ILE A 74 -2.32 -8.88 9.18
CA ILE A 74 -3.71 -8.50 8.93
C ILE A 74 -3.84 -7.00 9.19
N CYS A 75 -4.19 -6.23 8.17
CA CYS A 75 -4.50 -4.82 8.33
C CYS A 75 -6.01 -4.59 8.23
N LYS A 76 -6.53 -3.73 9.09
CA LYS A 76 -7.93 -3.32 9.10
C LYS A 76 -8.05 -1.82 8.88
N ASP A 77 -9.00 -1.41 8.05
CA ASP A 77 -9.34 0.01 7.91
C ASP A 77 -10.02 0.55 9.18
N HIS A 78 -10.21 1.86 9.23
CA HIS A 78 -10.92 2.56 10.30
C HIS A 78 -12.37 2.08 10.54
N ARG A 79 -12.93 1.30 9.61
CA ARG A 79 -14.25 0.66 9.74
C ARG A 79 -14.13 -0.79 10.22
N ASN A 80 -12.96 -1.20 10.70
CA ASN A 80 -12.62 -2.55 11.15
C ASN A 80 -12.75 -3.65 10.09
N ARG A 81 -12.77 -3.29 8.80
CA ARG A 81 -12.80 -4.26 7.69
C ARG A 81 -11.38 -4.63 7.33
N VAL A 82 -11.13 -5.90 7.00
CA VAL A 82 -9.80 -6.33 6.53
C VAL A 82 -9.50 -5.62 5.21
N SER A 83 -8.51 -4.73 5.22
CA SER A 83 -8.03 -3.99 4.05
C SER A 83 -6.84 -4.67 3.39
N TYR A 84 -6.09 -5.46 4.16
CA TYR A 84 -4.94 -6.19 3.66
C TYR A 84 -4.70 -7.47 4.46
N TYR A 85 -4.23 -8.50 3.76
CA TYR A 85 -3.83 -9.77 4.35
C TYR A 85 -2.58 -10.30 3.64
N LYS A 86 -1.62 -10.77 4.42
CA LYS A 86 -0.45 -11.48 3.89
C LYS A 86 -0.04 -12.59 4.86
N ALA A 87 0.08 -13.81 4.36
CA ALA A 87 0.73 -14.90 5.08
C ALA A 87 2.20 -15.00 4.65
N CYS A 88 3.09 -15.27 5.62
CA CYS A 88 4.51 -15.50 5.38
C CYS A 88 5.01 -16.64 6.25
N GLU A 89 6.09 -17.28 5.81
CA GLU A 89 6.82 -18.26 6.61
C GLU A 89 8.13 -17.68 7.11
N THR A 90 8.57 -18.14 8.27
CA THR A 90 9.86 -17.77 8.84
C THR A 90 11.02 -18.54 8.22
N ASP A 91 12.18 -17.91 8.17
CA ASP A 91 13.43 -18.51 7.72
C ASP A 91 14.03 -19.47 8.77
N LYS A 92 15.23 -19.99 8.49
CA LYS A 92 15.97 -20.90 9.39
C LYS A 92 16.25 -20.34 10.79
N ASN A 93 16.26 -19.02 10.96
CA ASN A 93 16.48 -18.33 12.22
C ASN A 93 15.16 -17.92 12.89
N GLY A 94 14.02 -18.38 12.35
CA GLY A 94 12.70 -17.99 12.81
C GLY A 94 12.30 -16.57 12.43
N TYR A 95 13.08 -15.90 11.59
CA TYR A 95 12.86 -14.52 11.19
C TYR A 95 11.94 -14.45 9.96
N PHE A 96 11.06 -13.45 9.90
CA PHE A 96 10.26 -13.16 8.72
C PHE A 96 10.41 -11.69 8.31
N TYR A 97 10.33 -11.46 7.00
CA TYR A 97 10.34 -10.15 6.39
C TYR A 97 9.16 -10.04 5.42
N ALA A 98 8.12 -9.30 5.82
CA ALA A 98 6.85 -9.22 5.12
C ALA A 98 6.69 -7.84 4.47
N GLU A 99 7.03 -7.74 3.19
CA GLU A 99 6.69 -6.56 2.36
C GLU A 99 5.19 -6.51 2.05
N LEU A 100 4.49 -5.45 2.43
CA LEU A 100 3.05 -5.27 2.21
C LEU A 100 2.78 -4.74 0.78
N LYS A 101 3.17 -5.51 -0.23
CA LYS A 101 2.99 -5.15 -1.64
C LYS A 101 1.51 -4.93 -1.95
N GLY A 102 1.20 -3.79 -2.55
CA GLY A 102 -0.18 -3.41 -2.90
C GLY A 102 -1.03 -2.95 -1.72
N PHE A 103 -0.44 -2.74 -0.54
CA PHE A 103 -1.13 -2.09 0.57
C PHE A 103 -1.49 -0.65 0.20
N LYS A 104 -2.73 -0.29 0.52
CA LYS A 104 -3.33 1.01 0.21
C LYS A 104 -4.01 1.54 1.45
N MET A 105 -3.81 2.83 1.72
CA MET A 105 -4.49 3.54 2.79
C MET A 105 -5.66 4.32 2.21
N GLY A 106 -6.86 4.11 2.73
CA GLY A 106 -8.01 4.96 2.40
C GLY A 106 -7.91 6.31 3.09
N HIS A 107 -7.51 6.31 4.37
CA HIS A 107 -7.22 7.49 5.16
C HIS A 107 -5.80 7.44 5.73
N SER A 108 -4.98 8.42 5.41
CA SER A 108 -3.55 8.45 5.79
C SER A 108 -3.28 8.37 7.29
N PHE A 109 -4.21 8.83 8.12
CA PHE A 109 -4.07 8.81 9.59
C PHE A 109 -4.75 7.58 10.21
N LEU A 110 -6.01 7.33 9.86
CA LEU A 110 -6.80 6.27 10.50
C LEU A 110 -6.44 4.87 10.01
N ASP A 111 -5.99 4.74 8.77
CA ASP A 111 -5.61 3.45 8.19
C ASP A 111 -4.07 3.23 8.23
N HIS A 112 -3.35 4.06 8.99
CA HIS A 112 -1.88 4.01 9.07
C HIS A 112 -1.40 2.65 9.59
N PRO A 113 -0.41 1.99 8.93
CA PRO A 113 0.04 0.63 9.24
C PRO A 113 0.35 0.35 10.72
N LEU A 114 0.95 1.32 11.41
CA LEU A 114 1.28 1.22 12.84
C LEU A 114 0.07 0.91 13.74
N HIS A 115 -1.13 1.28 13.31
CA HIS A 115 -2.36 1.05 14.07
C HIS A 115 -3.29 0.06 13.37
N SER A 116 -3.32 0.07 12.04
CA SER A 116 -4.20 -0.78 11.24
C SER A 116 -3.71 -2.22 11.14
N CYS A 117 -2.39 -2.47 11.13
CA CYS A 117 -1.81 -3.78 10.90
C CYS A 117 -1.44 -4.51 12.20
N LYS A 118 -1.71 -5.82 12.22
CA LYS A 118 -1.36 -6.74 13.31
C LYS A 118 -0.75 -8.02 12.77
N VAL A 119 0.26 -8.52 13.46
CA VAL A 119 0.88 -9.83 13.17
C VAL A 119 0.29 -10.88 14.08
N LYS A 120 -0.16 -11.99 13.51
CA LYS A 120 -0.67 -13.15 14.25
C LYS A 120 0.08 -14.41 13.88
N LEU A 121 0.33 -15.26 14.88
CA LEU A 121 0.76 -16.62 14.64
C LEU A 121 -0.40 -17.41 14.01
N VAL A 122 -0.08 -18.21 13.00
CA VAL A 122 -1.05 -19.08 12.30
C VAL A 122 -0.76 -20.54 12.61
N SER A 123 0.48 -20.98 12.43
CA SER A 123 0.88 -22.36 12.66
C SER A 123 2.38 -22.50 12.87
N SER A 124 2.77 -23.62 13.47
CA SER A 124 4.15 -24.07 13.59
C SER A 124 4.27 -25.46 12.97
N PRO A 125 5.36 -25.74 12.23
CA PRO A 125 5.61 -27.07 11.67
C PRO A 125 6.14 -28.06 12.73
N LEU A 126 6.52 -27.57 13.91
CA LEU A 126 7.05 -28.41 14.98
C LEU A 126 5.91 -29.00 15.81
N GLN A 127 5.74 -30.32 15.76
CA GLN A 127 4.70 -31.02 16.53
C GLN A 127 4.81 -30.78 18.04
N MET A 128 6.03 -30.66 18.56
CA MET A 128 6.29 -30.37 19.98
C MET A 128 6.10 -28.90 20.36
N CYS A 129 5.84 -28.02 19.38
CA CYS A 129 5.69 -26.59 19.60
C CYS A 129 4.65 -25.97 18.65
N ASN A 130 3.44 -26.55 18.67
CA ASN A 130 2.31 -26.16 17.84
C ASN A 130 1.19 -25.45 18.61
N HIS A 131 1.33 -25.29 19.93
CA HIS A 131 0.38 -24.53 20.74
C HIS A 131 0.71 -23.04 20.64
N LEU A 132 -0.15 -22.28 19.98
CA LEU A 132 0.00 -20.83 19.89
C LEU A 132 -0.18 -20.20 21.28
N THR A 133 0.72 -19.29 21.65
CA THR A 133 0.65 -18.55 22.91
C THR A 133 0.45 -17.07 22.66
N ASN A 134 -0.02 -16.34 23.67
CA ASN A 134 -0.21 -14.90 23.58
C ASN A 134 0.96 -14.09 24.19
N VAL A 135 2.14 -14.71 24.30
CA VAL A 135 3.36 -13.97 24.68
C VAL A 135 3.62 -12.91 23.62
N ASN A 136 3.89 -11.67 24.04
CA ASN A 136 4.03 -10.50 23.16
C ASN A 136 2.87 -10.35 22.17
N TYR A 137 1.65 -10.71 22.58
CA TYR A 137 0.44 -10.62 21.78
C TYR A 137 0.43 -11.48 20.50
N GLY A 138 1.24 -12.54 20.42
CA GLY A 138 1.35 -13.38 19.22
C GLY A 138 0.02 -14.00 18.73
N LEU A 139 -0.92 -14.29 19.64
CA LEU A 139 -2.23 -14.86 19.31
C LEU A 139 -3.25 -13.79 18.92
N TYR A 140 -3.36 -12.72 19.72
CA TYR A 140 -4.38 -11.68 19.48
C TYR A 140 -3.98 -10.64 18.45
N GLY A 141 -2.68 -10.47 18.20
CA GLY A 141 -2.13 -9.53 17.24
C GLY A 141 -1.04 -8.66 17.85
N SER A 142 0.21 -8.97 17.57
CA SER A 142 1.33 -8.08 17.88
C SER A 142 1.29 -6.86 16.96
N THR A 143 1.60 -5.69 17.51
CA THR A 143 1.74 -4.47 16.71
C THR A 143 3.04 -4.56 15.92
N SER A 144 2.95 -4.37 14.60
CA SER A 144 4.12 -4.13 13.76
C SER A 144 4.70 -2.76 14.18
N LEU A 145 5.80 -2.77 14.95
CA LEU A 145 6.62 -1.58 15.20
C LEU A 145 7.75 -1.54 14.18
#